data_AF-A0A8H5MKC3-F1
#
_entry.id   AF-A0A8H5MKC3-F1
#
_cell.length_a   1.000
_cell.length_b   1.000
_cell.length_c   1.000
_cell.angle_alpha   90.00
_cell.angle_beta   90.00
_cell.angle_gamma   90.00
#
_symmetry.space_group_name_H-M   'P 1'
#
loop_
_entity.id
_entity.type
_entity.pdbx_description
1 polymer ?
#
loop_
_entity_poly.entity_id
_entity_poly.type
_entity_poly.pdbx_seq_one_letter_code
_entity_poly.pdbx_strand_id
1 'polypeptide(L)'
;MSLCNGGIQCDIPAEHVVDADMNGIGVVLSFVITAAISVIVALMAVLKRGIPKQQYMRVDEKVLHWIGVRKPANESPSNLGYQSLLLALSDQMLAVGLCYLIAMYAQVCKVSLYSFYIGAQLGYLSSTVHLCTLLVLKSYFRRHPKQALLRGGLMMLFLGLLVATLILEFITLSEPRDRLFLCGLQYPILPRLGSMGVRCFSIAVMLAFVYWNAFRSIKLDNSLRYELENSTSKNTILQWIYSGSQREVDFLQYLEYKEKDKRQRIRKKAAILEQSPELWKTFTMVTPLIVAEMAASVLFELLVAIFSFSIALYTLVIGVFYQGADVKPLLTASFGQIMPMLLLIVIALTAVEVGTIKNFRRIEIEAEIKRNPALLHNTTRGGLGPERNGVLPSRVQSFNLQNSMMGVTEEFSMQSPHKTYENSLLPMAAASHSQPDLSGTAGLGTRADSRTRWMTPRRMTTIELEEGKQFLLHAAEPSLDLLDITLRSAKGITYAAICLVLFLLIGYFVACFLFYQYVVPATAGVLIIGGIFDLLRGVRGVHRIRSQRLQKQTHI
;
A
#
# COMPACT_ATOMS: atom_id res chain seq x y z
N MET A 1 -16.08 -18.59 28.73
CA MET A 1 -16.48 -18.63 27.31
C MET A 1 -16.70 -20.09 26.91
N SER A 2 -17.95 -20.57 26.93
CA SER A 2 -18.30 -21.86 26.33
C SER A 2 -18.61 -21.64 24.85
N LEU A 3 -17.57 -21.51 24.02
CA LEU A 3 -17.73 -21.34 22.57
C LEU A 3 -18.34 -22.58 21.89
N CYS A 4 -18.28 -23.74 22.54
CA CYS A 4 -18.88 -24.98 22.07
C CYS A 4 -19.93 -25.42 23.09
N ASN A 5 -21.15 -25.70 22.62
CA ASN A 5 -22.33 -25.98 23.45
C ASN A 5 -22.40 -27.44 23.98
N GLY A 6 -21.28 -28.13 24.10
CA GLY A 6 -21.22 -29.49 24.63
C GLY A 6 -19.90 -29.72 25.37
N GLY A 7 -19.91 -30.59 26.38
CA GLY A 7 -18.69 -31.03 27.04
C GLY A 7 -17.75 -31.62 26.00
N ILE A 8 -16.68 -30.90 25.67
CA ILE A 8 -15.71 -31.34 24.66
C ILE A 8 -14.85 -32.41 25.29
N GLN A 9 -14.96 -33.63 24.77
CA GLN A 9 -14.14 -34.74 25.23
C GLN A 9 -12.79 -34.70 24.50
N CYS A 10 -11.77 -34.15 25.16
CA CYS A 10 -10.44 -33.91 24.57
C CYS A 10 -9.55 -35.16 24.45
N ASP A 11 -10.08 -36.32 24.81
CA ASP A 11 -9.43 -37.63 24.68
C ASP A 11 -9.70 -38.28 23.31
N ILE A 12 -10.67 -37.76 22.55
CA ILE A 12 -11.03 -38.29 21.23
C ILE A 12 -10.27 -37.48 20.16
N PRO A 13 -9.56 -38.13 19.22
CA PRO A 13 -8.96 -37.43 18.09
C PRO A 13 -10.02 -36.71 17.27
N ALA A 14 -9.64 -35.66 16.52
CA ALA A 14 -10.60 -34.99 15.64
C ALA A 14 -11.20 -36.00 14.66
N GLU A 15 -12.53 -36.03 14.54
CA GLU A 15 -13.28 -36.96 13.67
C GLU A 15 -12.72 -36.97 12.23
N HIS A 16 -12.30 -35.79 11.77
CA HIS A 16 -11.50 -35.63 10.57
C HIS A 16 -10.24 -34.80 10.88
N VAL A 17 -9.09 -35.46 10.90
CA VAL A 17 -7.78 -34.77 10.97
C VAL A 17 -7.61 -33.84 9.77
N VAL A 18 -8.12 -34.26 8.62
CA VAL A 18 -8.07 -33.52 7.36
C VAL A 18 -9.49 -33.20 6.90
N ASP A 19 -9.82 -31.91 6.90
CA ASP A 19 -11.06 -31.42 6.28
C ASP A 19 -10.80 -31.09 4.80
N ALA A 20 -11.36 -31.91 3.90
CA ALA A 20 -11.18 -31.76 2.46
C ALA A 20 -11.85 -30.50 1.89
N ASP A 21 -12.88 -29.96 2.56
CA ASP A 21 -13.58 -28.74 2.12
C ASP A 21 -12.79 -27.48 2.49
N MET A 22 -12.09 -27.50 3.62
CA MET A 22 -11.25 -26.37 4.05
C MET A 22 -9.82 -26.43 3.50
N ASN A 23 -9.23 -27.62 3.45
CA ASN A 23 -7.79 -27.81 3.20
C ASN A 23 -7.51 -28.71 2.00
N GLY A 24 -8.55 -29.05 1.24
CA GLY A 24 -8.43 -29.82 0.02
C GLY A 24 -7.45 -29.20 -0.96
N ILE A 25 -6.87 -30.05 -1.81
CA ILE A 25 -5.79 -29.65 -2.73
C ILE A 25 -6.22 -28.51 -3.67
N GLY A 26 -7.49 -28.49 -4.10
CA GLY A 26 -8.04 -27.42 -4.93
C GLY A 26 -8.04 -26.06 -4.22
N VAL A 27 -8.40 -26.04 -2.93
CA VAL A 27 -8.34 -24.82 -2.11
C VAL A 27 -6.89 -24.35 -1.98
N VAL A 28 -6.00 -25.25 -1.58
CA VAL A 28 -4.56 -24.96 -1.41
C VAL A 28 -3.95 -24.41 -2.70
N LEU A 29 -4.16 -25.09 -3.83
CA LEU A 29 -3.66 -24.66 -5.13
C LEU A 29 -4.24 -23.32 -5.56
N SER A 30 -5.53 -23.06 -5.31
CA SER A 30 -6.14 -21.77 -5.67
C SER A 30 -5.47 -20.58 -4.98
N PHE A 31 -5.16 -20.69 -3.69
CA PHE A 31 -4.42 -19.67 -2.94
C PHE A 31 -2.97 -19.54 -3.41
N VAL A 32 -2.26 -20.66 -3.57
CA VAL A 32 -0.86 -20.65 -4.03
C VAL A 32 -0.73 -20.05 -5.42
N ILE A 33 -1.56 -20.47 -6.38
CA ILE A 33 -1.55 -19.97 -7.76
C ILE A 33 -1.89 -18.47 -7.78
N THR A 34 -2.92 -18.05 -7.05
CA THR A 34 -3.31 -16.63 -6.98
C THR A 34 -2.20 -15.76 -6.39
N ALA A 35 -1.55 -16.22 -5.31
CA ALA A 35 -0.40 -15.55 -4.71
C ALA A 35 0.79 -15.50 -5.66
N ALA A 36 1.12 -16.60 -6.32
CA ALA A 36 2.21 -16.67 -7.30
C ALA A 36 1.98 -15.72 -8.48
N ILE A 37 0.77 -15.73 -9.07
CA ILE A 37 0.39 -14.80 -10.15
C ILE A 37 0.55 -13.36 -9.68
N SER A 38 0.10 -13.03 -8.46
CA SER A 38 0.19 -11.67 -7.91
C SER A 38 1.64 -11.20 -7.77
N VAL A 39 2.53 -12.05 -7.25
CA VAL A 39 3.97 -11.76 -7.13
C VAL A 39 4.60 -11.60 -8.51
N ILE A 40 4.29 -12.48 -9.46
CA ILE A 40 4.79 -12.39 -10.84
C ILE A 40 4.32 -11.09 -11.50
N VAL A 41 3.04 -10.73 -11.36
CA VAL A 41 2.49 -9.50 -11.93
C VAL A 41 3.14 -8.26 -11.29
N ALA A 42 3.35 -8.25 -9.98
CA ALA A 42 4.06 -7.18 -9.29
C ALA A 42 5.52 -7.05 -9.76
N LEU A 43 6.24 -8.17 -9.86
CA LEU A 43 7.61 -8.23 -10.39
C LEU A 43 7.65 -7.68 -11.82
N MET A 44 6.74 -8.13 -12.69
CA MET A 44 6.66 -7.66 -14.07
C MET A 44 6.28 -6.18 -14.17
N ALA A 45 5.40 -5.69 -13.29
CA ALA A 45 5.06 -4.28 -13.21
C ALA A 45 6.29 -3.42 -12.82
N VAL A 46 7.14 -3.90 -11.91
CA VAL A 46 8.38 -3.21 -11.52
C VAL A 46 9.42 -3.26 -12.64
N LEU A 47 9.71 -4.45 -13.19
CA LEU A 47 10.73 -4.65 -14.23
C LEU A 47 10.40 -3.91 -15.53
N LYS A 48 9.12 -3.85 -15.91
CA LYS A 48 8.66 -3.13 -17.11
C LYS A 48 8.38 -1.64 -16.87
N ARG A 49 8.68 -1.12 -15.67
CA ARG A 49 8.35 0.25 -15.25
C ARG A 49 6.88 0.61 -15.50
N GLY A 50 5.99 -0.35 -15.23
CA GLY A 50 4.54 -0.18 -15.32
C GLY A 50 3.93 0.61 -14.16
N ILE A 51 4.71 0.89 -13.12
CA ILE A 51 4.32 1.72 -11.99
C ILE A 51 4.62 3.19 -12.33
N PRO A 52 3.77 4.16 -11.91
CA PRO A 52 4.05 5.58 -12.05
C PRO A 52 5.43 5.99 -11.55
N LYS A 53 6.14 6.84 -12.32
CA LYS A 53 7.47 7.36 -11.97
C LYS A 53 7.55 7.92 -10.54
N GLN A 54 6.47 8.55 -10.11
CA GLN A 54 6.34 9.12 -8.76
C GLN A 54 6.57 8.08 -7.66
N GLN A 55 6.34 6.79 -7.87
CA GLN A 55 6.52 5.79 -6.82
C GLN A 55 7.96 5.32 -6.66
N TYR A 56 8.77 5.39 -7.72
CA TYR A 56 10.17 4.96 -7.68
C TYR A 56 11.04 5.96 -6.92
N MET A 57 11.88 5.43 -6.02
CA MET A 57 12.95 6.19 -5.37
C MET A 57 14.16 6.30 -6.30
N ARG A 58 15.10 7.21 -6.00
CA ARG A 58 16.33 7.34 -6.80
C ARG A 58 17.14 6.06 -6.79
N VAL A 59 17.19 5.39 -5.63
CA VAL A 59 17.81 4.07 -5.50
C VAL A 59 17.16 3.07 -6.47
N ASP A 60 15.84 3.05 -6.60
CA ASP A 60 15.14 2.16 -7.54
C ASP A 60 15.58 2.41 -8.98
N GLU A 61 15.63 3.67 -9.40
CA GLU A 61 16.00 4.04 -10.78
C GLU A 61 17.43 3.56 -11.12
N LYS A 62 18.37 3.70 -10.17
CA LYS A 62 19.76 3.27 -10.33
C LYS A 62 19.89 1.76 -10.37
N VAL A 63 19.23 1.06 -9.44
CA VAL A 63 19.27 -0.42 -9.39
C VAL A 63 18.61 -1.02 -10.63
N LEU A 64 17.47 -0.50 -11.07
CA LEU A 64 16.81 -0.95 -12.30
C LEU A 64 17.67 -0.69 -13.55
N HIS A 65 18.33 0.47 -13.61
CA HIS A 65 19.27 0.76 -14.70
C HIS A 65 20.46 -0.22 -14.71
N TRP A 66 20.98 -0.58 -13.53
CA TRP A 66 22.07 -1.53 -13.38
C TRP A 66 21.70 -2.95 -13.83
N ILE A 67 20.47 -3.39 -13.53
CA ILE A 67 19.91 -4.70 -13.98
C ILE A 67 19.62 -4.70 -15.51
N GLY A 68 19.85 -3.59 -16.22
CA GLY A 68 19.69 -3.50 -17.67
C GLY A 68 18.32 -3.00 -18.12
N VAL A 69 17.45 -2.54 -17.20
CA VAL A 69 16.16 -1.93 -17.53
C VAL A 69 16.42 -0.47 -17.99
N ARG A 70 16.77 -0.31 -19.27
CA ARG A 70 17.15 0.98 -19.89
C ARG A 70 15.97 1.88 -20.27
N LYS A 71 14.74 1.36 -20.35
CA LYS A 71 13.58 2.16 -20.76
C LYS A 71 13.30 3.23 -19.68
N PRO A 72 13.20 4.53 -20.03
CA PRO A 72 12.80 5.55 -19.08
C PRO A 72 11.38 5.25 -18.57
N ALA A 73 11.10 5.58 -17.31
CA ALA A 73 9.74 5.45 -16.78
C ALA A 73 8.85 6.45 -17.52
N ASN A 74 7.78 5.95 -18.16
CA ASN A 74 6.85 6.83 -18.87
C ASN A 74 5.95 7.55 -17.85
N GLU A 75 5.67 8.84 -18.05
CA GLU A 75 4.83 9.62 -17.14
C GLU A 75 3.37 9.12 -17.14
N SER A 76 2.94 8.58 -18.27
CA SER A 76 1.68 7.85 -18.42
C SER A 76 1.96 6.35 -18.36
N PRO A 77 1.57 5.64 -17.28
CA PRO A 77 1.71 4.19 -17.20
C PRO A 77 0.77 3.57 -18.24
N SER A 78 1.30 3.25 -19.42
CA SER A 78 0.57 2.56 -20.49
C SER A 78 0.12 1.13 -20.09
N ASN A 79 0.56 0.65 -18.92
CA ASN A 79 0.31 -0.69 -18.42
C ASN A 79 -0.88 -0.77 -17.45
N LEU A 80 -2.01 -0.10 -17.77
CA LEU A 80 -3.27 -0.16 -17.01
C LEU A 80 -3.65 -1.59 -16.60
N GLY A 81 -3.34 -2.56 -17.46
CA GLY A 81 -3.68 -3.96 -17.22
C GLY A 81 -3.03 -4.63 -16.01
N TYR A 82 -1.83 -4.23 -15.56
CA TYR A 82 -1.27 -4.81 -14.32
C TYR A 82 -2.05 -4.33 -13.10
N GLN A 83 -2.44 -3.05 -13.10
CA GLN A 83 -3.24 -2.48 -12.03
C GLN A 83 -4.63 -3.11 -12.00
N SER A 84 -5.31 -3.21 -13.14
CA SER A 84 -6.63 -3.85 -13.24
C SER A 84 -6.61 -5.31 -12.81
N LEU A 85 -5.61 -6.09 -13.26
CA LEU A 85 -5.49 -7.50 -12.89
C LEU A 85 -5.22 -7.68 -11.40
N LEU A 86 -4.23 -6.97 -10.84
CA LEU A 86 -3.95 -7.05 -9.39
C LEU A 86 -5.14 -6.54 -8.56
N LEU A 87 -5.90 -5.58 -9.07
CA LEU A 87 -7.10 -5.11 -8.39
C LEU A 87 -8.16 -6.21 -8.28
N ALA A 88 -8.45 -6.88 -9.39
CA ALA A 88 -9.41 -7.99 -9.41
C ALA A 88 -8.94 -9.15 -8.53
N LEU A 89 -7.67 -9.55 -8.65
CA LEU A 89 -7.04 -10.58 -7.83
C LEU A 89 -7.17 -10.27 -6.34
N SER A 90 -6.86 -9.03 -5.96
CA SER A 90 -6.93 -8.61 -4.56
C SER A 90 -8.35 -8.58 -4.02
N ASP A 91 -9.33 -8.09 -4.78
CA ASP A 91 -10.71 -8.01 -4.30
C ASP A 91 -11.29 -9.41 -4.08
N GLN A 92 -11.05 -10.31 -5.03
CA GLN A 92 -11.47 -11.70 -4.93
C GLN A 92 -10.77 -12.40 -3.76
N MET A 93 -9.45 -12.25 -3.64
CA MET A 93 -8.69 -12.87 -2.55
C MET A 93 -9.00 -12.26 -1.19
N LEU A 94 -9.43 -10.99 -1.12
CA LEU A 94 -9.86 -10.33 0.10
C LEU A 94 -11.19 -10.90 0.58
N ALA A 95 -12.17 -11.05 -0.31
CA ALA A 95 -13.45 -11.64 0.01
C ALA A 95 -13.31 -13.12 0.39
N VAL A 96 -12.63 -13.91 -0.45
CA VAL A 96 -12.41 -15.34 -0.22
C VAL A 96 -11.58 -15.58 1.04
N GLY A 97 -10.47 -14.85 1.22
CA GLY A 97 -9.62 -14.97 2.41
C GLY A 97 -10.35 -14.58 3.69
N LEU A 98 -11.17 -13.52 3.67
CA LEU A 98 -11.95 -13.10 4.83
C LEU A 98 -13.03 -14.12 5.19
N CYS A 99 -13.80 -14.60 4.21
CA CYS A 99 -14.76 -15.68 4.40
C CYS A 99 -14.10 -16.95 4.93
N TYR A 100 -12.93 -17.29 4.41
CA TYR A 100 -12.15 -18.45 4.83
C TYR A 100 -11.71 -18.35 6.29
N LEU A 101 -11.12 -17.23 6.71
CA LEU A 101 -10.74 -17.02 8.11
C LEU A 101 -11.96 -17.06 9.03
N ILE A 102 -13.07 -16.42 8.65
CA ILE A 102 -14.32 -16.46 9.43
C ILE A 102 -14.86 -17.89 9.56
N ALA A 103 -14.89 -18.66 8.48
CA ALA A 103 -15.34 -20.06 8.49
C ALA A 103 -14.47 -20.93 9.41
N MET A 104 -13.15 -20.76 9.34
CA MET A 104 -12.20 -21.44 10.23
C MET A 104 -12.47 -21.12 11.71
N TYR A 105 -12.75 -19.86 12.04
CA TYR A 105 -13.14 -19.47 13.41
C TYR A 105 -14.52 -20.01 13.82
N ALA A 106 -15.49 -20.03 12.91
CA ALA A 106 -16.82 -20.58 13.18
C ALA A 106 -16.79 -22.09 13.46
N GLN A 107 -15.83 -22.80 12.88
CA GLN A 107 -15.67 -24.25 13.03
C GLN A 107 -14.57 -24.65 14.02
N VAL A 108 -14.09 -23.72 14.85
CA VAL A 108 -12.98 -23.94 15.81
C VAL A 108 -13.20 -25.13 16.76
N CYS A 109 -14.45 -25.51 17.01
CA CYS A 109 -14.83 -26.66 17.84
C CYS A 109 -14.67 -28.02 17.15
N LYS A 110 -14.61 -28.06 15.81
CA LYS A 110 -14.59 -29.29 15.00
C LYS A 110 -13.28 -29.45 14.22
N VAL A 111 -12.58 -28.35 13.99
CA VAL A 111 -11.34 -28.30 13.21
C VAL A 111 -10.17 -28.86 14.02
N SER A 112 -9.40 -29.74 13.40
CA SER A 112 -8.13 -30.25 13.96
C SER A 112 -7.04 -29.17 13.97
N LEU A 113 -6.02 -29.34 14.80
CA LEU A 113 -4.84 -28.47 14.80
C LEU A 113 -4.11 -28.45 13.45
N TYR A 114 -4.06 -29.60 12.76
CA TYR A 114 -3.56 -29.68 11.39
C TYR A 114 -4.34 -28.78 10.44
N SER A 115 -5.67 -28.90 10.47
CA SER A 115 -6.52 -28.16 9.54
C SER A 115 -6.50 -26.65 9.81
N PHE A 116 -6.39 -26.25 11.08
CA PHE A 116 -6.19 -24.86 11.46
C PHE A 116 -4.83 -24.33 10.99
N TYR A 117 -3.76 -25.14 11.10
CA TYR A 117 -2.42 -24.77 10.64
C TYR A 117 -2.40 -24.49 9.14
N ILE A 118 -2.95 -25.39 8.31
CA ILE A 118 -3.04 -25.18 6.86
C ILE A 118 -3.84 -23.91 6.57
N GLY A 119 -4.99 -23.73 7.23
CA GLY A 119 -5.80 -22.54 7.06
C GLY A 119 -5.08 -21.23 7.41
N ALA A 120 -4.25 -21.23 8.46
CA ALA A 120 -3.40 -20.10 8.80
C ALA A 120 -2.39 -19.75 7.69
N GLN A 121 -1.75 -20.77 7.09
CA GLN A 121 -0.81 -20.58 5.99
C GLN A 121 -1.50 -20.09 4.70
N LEU A 122 -2.73 -20.54 4.41
CA LEU A 122 -3.54 -20.03 3.30
C LEU A 122 -3.92 -18.56 3.53
N GLY A 123 -4.31 -18.20 4.76
CA GLY A 123 -4.49 -16.80 5.15
C GLY A 123 -3.23 -15.95 4.92
N TYR A 124 -2.06 -16.51 5.23
CA TYR A 124 -0.78 -15.81 5.03
C TYR A 124 -0.40 -15.65 3.54
N LEU A 125 -0.74 -16.63 2.68
CA LEU A 125 -0.61 -16.47 1.23
C LEU A 125 -1.52 -15.36 0.70
N SER A 126 -2.77 -15.29 1.18
CA SER A 126 -3.72 -14.24 0.82
C SER A 126 -3.21 -12.84 1.21
N SER A 127 -2.57 -12.68 2.39
CA SER A 127 -1.96 -11.39 2.76
C SER A 127 -0.85 -10.95 1.80
N THR A 128 -0.13 -11.91 1.21
CA THR A 128 0.92 -11.59 0.24
C THR A 128 0.35 -11.02 -1.07
N VAL A 129 -0.84 -11.45 -1.49
CA VAL A 129 -1.59 -10.83 -2.61
C VAL A 129 -1.92 -9.36 -2.30
N HIS A 130 -2.38 -9.08 -1.08
CA HIS A 130 -2.68 -7.70 -0.65
C HIS A 130 -1.43 -6.83 -0.60
N LEU A 131 -0.29 -7.36 -0.14
CA LEU A 131 0.97 -6.64 -0.15
C LEU A 131 1.42 -6.28 -1.58
N CYS A 132 1.34 -7.22 -2.52
CA CYS A 132 1.63 -6.98 -3.94
C CYS A 132 0.70 -5.90 -4.54
N THR A 133 -0.56 -5.91 -4.13
CA THR A 133 -1.57 -4.94 -4.59
C THR A 133 -1.29 -3.55 -4.05
N LEU A 134 -1.00 -3.42 -2.74
CA LEU A 134 -0.63 -2.16 -2.14
C LEU A 134 0.65 -1.58 -2.75
N LEU A 135 1.60 -2.42 -3.18
CA LEU A 135 2.81 -1.98 -3.89
C LEU A 135 2.47 -1.32 -5.23
N VAL A 136 1.67 -1.99 -6.07
CA VAL A 136 1.43 -1.55 -7.46
C VAL A 136 0.33 -0.48 -7.56
N LEU A 137 -0.68 -0.50 -6.69
CA LEU A 137 -1.87 0.35 -6.80
C LEU A 137 -1.83 1.64 -5.96
N LYS A 138 -0.71 2.00 -5.32
CA LYS A 138 -0.65 3.23 -4.49
C LYS A 138 -1.16 4.47 -5.21
N SER A 139 -0.70 4.68 -6.45
CA SER A 139 -1.12 5.82 -7.25
C SER A 139 -2.61 5.77 -7.61
N TYR A 140 -3.16 4.57 -7.84
CA TYR A 140 -4.59 4.38 -8.09
C TYR A 140 -5.41 4.75 -6.85
N PHE A 141 -5.01 4.27 -5.66
CA PHE A 141 -5.68 4.59 -4.41
C PHE A 141 -5.63 6.07 -4.04
N ARG A 142 -4.56 6.77 -4.39
CA ARG A 142 -4.50 8.25 -4.24
C ARG A 142 -5.54 8.96 -5.08
N ARG A 143 -5.87 8.46 -6.27
CA ARG A 143 -6.91 9.05 -7.14
C ARG A 143 -8.33 8.71 -6.67
N HIS A 144 -8.50 7.60 -5.95
CA HIS A 144 -9.81 7.10 -5.51
C HIS A 144 -9.83 6.86 -3.98
N PRO A 145 -9.76 7.93 -3.15
CA PRO A 145 -9.57 7.81 -1.71
C PRO A 145 -10.73 7.09 -1.00
N LYS A 146 -11.98 7.26 -1.46
CA LYS A 146 -13.15 6.57 -0.87
C LYS A 146 -13.07 5.06 -1.05
N GLN A 147 -12.71 4.61 -2.26
CA GLN A 147 -12.55 3.19 -2.58
C GLN A 147 -11.31 2.61 -1.89
N ALA A 148 -10.24 3.39 -1.80
CA ALA A 148 -9.04 3.03 -1.04
C ALA A 148 -9.32 2.86 0.45
N LEU A 149 -10.16 3.72 1.04
CA LEU A 149 -10.54 3.63 2.45
C LEU A 149 -11.36 2.37 2.74
N LEU A 150 -12.37 2.06 1.91
CA LEU A 150 -13.18 0.85 2.05
C LEU A 150 -12.32 -0.42 1.96
N ARG A 151 -11.54 -0.54 0.87
CA ARG A 151 -10.65 -1.69 0.66
C ARG A 151 -9.57 -1.79 1.74
N GLY A 152 -9.00 -0.65 2.11
CA GLY A 152 -8.04 -0.54 3.19
C GLY A 152 -8.62 -1.03 4.52
N GLY A 153 -9.85 -0.64 4.85
CA GLY A 153 -10.57 -1.12 6.04
C GLY A 153 -10.78 -2.63 6.04
N LEU A 154 -11.22 -3.20 4.93
CA LEU A 154 -11.37 -4.66 4.76
C LEU A 154 -10.02 -5.40 4.86
N MET A 155 -8.96 -4.88 4.24
CA MET A 155 -7.61 -5.44 4.35
C MET A 155 -7.08 -5.38 5.80
N MET A 156 -7.37 -4.32 6.54
CA MET A 156 -6.99 -4.21 7.96
C MET A 156 -7.78 -5.18 8.83
N LEU A 157 -9.07 -5.38 8.56
CA LEU A 157 -9.88 -6.40 9.24
C LEU A 157 -9.34 -7.80 8.97
N PHE A 158 -9.06 -8.12 7.71
CA PHE A 158 -8.42 -9.38 7.31
C PHE A 158 -7.08 -9.58 8.01
N LEU A 159 -6.22 -8.56 8.02
CA LEU A 159 -4.93 -8.60 8.72
C LEU A 159 -5.08 -8.84 10.22
N GLY A 160 -6.06 -8.20 10.87
CA GLY A 160 -6.34 -8.40 12.29
C GLY A 160 -6.71 -9.86 12.60
N LEU A 161 -7.59 -10.45 11.79
CA LEU A 161 -7.96 -11.86 11.89
C LEU A 161 -6.78 -12.79 11.61
N LEU A 162 -5.95 -12.48 10.61
CA LEU A 162 -4.76 -13.25 10.29
C LEU A 162 -3.73 -13.21 11.42
N VAL A 163 -3.45 -12.04 12.00
CA VAL A 163 -2.53 -11.91 13.15
C VAL A 163 -3.04 -12.72 14.33
N ALA A 164 -4.34 -12.64 14.63
CA ALA A 164 -4.95 -13.47 15.68
C ALA A 164 -4.80 -14.97 15.38
N THR A 165 -4.99 -15.37 14.12
CA THR A 165 -4.85 -16.76 13.66
C THR A 165 -3.42 -17.25 13.84
N LEU A 166 -2.43 -16.48 13.39
CA LEU A 166 -1.01 -16.84 13.51
C LEU A 166 -0.56 -16.92 14.97
N ILE A 167 -1.07 -16.02 15.84
CA ILE A 167 -0.81 -16.11 17.29
C ILE A 167 -1.38 -17.41 17.86
N LEU A 168 -2.61 -17.78 17.47
CA LEU A 168 -3.27 -19.00 17.93
C LEU A 168 -2.57 -20.27 17.44
N GLU A 169 -2.26 -20.34 16.15
CA GLU A 169 -1.47 -21.42 15.54
C GLU A 169 -0.14 -21.60 16.26
N PHE A 170 0.51 -20.49 16.58
CA PHE A 170 1.79 -20.50 17.22
C PHE A 170 1.72 -20.96 18.68
N ILE A 171 0.67 -20.58 19.43
CA ILE A 171 0.41 -21.07 20.79
C ILE A 171 0.22 -22.59 20.80
N THR A 172 -0.39 -23.15 19.75
CA THR A 172 -0.69 -24.58 19.63
C THR A 172 0.35 -25.38 18.83
N LEU A 173 1.49 -24.77 18.48
CA LEU A 173 2.51 -25.38 17.62
C LEU A 173 3.13 -26.65 18.23
N SER A 174 3.23 -26.72 19.56
CA SER A 174 3.80 -27.87 20.28
C SER A 174 2.82 -29.02 20.49
N GLU A 175 1.54 -28.80 20.21
CA GLU A 175 0.50 -29.81 20.43
C GLU A 175 0.42 -30.79 19.25
N PRO A 176 0.07 -32.06 19.51
CA PRO A 176 -0.10 -33.06 18.46
C PRO A 176 -1.27 -32.67 17.52
N ARG A 177 -1.03 -32.78 16.21
CA ARG A 177 -1.82 -32.12 15.16
C ARG A 177 -3.19 -32.75 14.90
N ASP A 178 -3.37 -33.99 15.30
CA ASP A 178 -4.59 -34.79 15.21
C ASP A 178 -5.65 -34.41 16.26
N ARG A 179 -5.26 -33.67 17.30
CA ARG A 179 -6.21 -33.16 18.30
C ARG A 179 -7.06 -32.02 17.76
N LEU A 180 -8.26 -31.89 18.32
CA LEU A 180 -9.13 -30.73 18.12
C LEU A 180 -8.40 -29.45 18.55
N PHE A 181 -8.51 -28.41 17.73
CA PHE A 181 -7.83 -27.13 17.96
C PHE A 181 -8.12 -26.56 19.36
N LEU A 182 -9.40 -26.56 19.76
CA LEU A 182 -9.79 -26.01 21.06
C LEU A 182 -9.21 -26.79 22.24
N CYS A 183 -9.06 -28.11 22.12
CA CYS A 183 -8.44 -28.94 23.13
C CYS A 183 -6.95 -28.62 23.29
N GLY A 184 -6.23 -28.45 22.18
CA GLY A 184 -4.83 -28.00 22.23
C GLY A 184 -4.66 -26.61 22.85
N LEU A 185 -5.67 -25.74 22.68
CA LEU A 185 -5.65 -24.41 23.27
C LEU A 185 -5.93 -24.41 24.79
N GLN A 186 -6.95 -25.13 25.23
CA GLN A 186 -7.43 -25.13 26.62
C GLN A 186 -6.64 -26.08 27.54
N TYR A 187 -6.26 -27.25 27.01
CA TYR A 187 -5.63 -28.34 27.77
C TYR A 187 -4.33 -28.79 27.08
N PRO A 188 -3.29 -27.93 27.11
CA PRO A 188 -2.01 -28.25 26.50
C PRO A 188 -1.35 -29.41 27.26
N ILE A 189 -0.87 -30.41 26.52
CA ILE A 189 -0.15 -31.56 27.10
C ILE A 189 1.31 -31.17 27.34
N LEU A 190 1.90 -30.39 26.42
CA LEU A 190 3.28 -29.95 26.55
C LEU A 190 3.33 -28.58 27.26
N PRO A 191 4.33 -28.35 28.14
CA PRO A 191 4.53 -27.04 28.72
C PRO A 191 4.76 -26.03 27.61
N ARG A 192 3.97 -24.96 27.60
CA ARG A 192 4.12 -23.87 26.63
C ARG A 192 5.55 -23.34 26.70
N LEU A 193 6.28 -23.43 25.60
CA LEU A 193 7.67 -23.03 25.53
C LEU A 193 7.81 -21.55 25.93
N GLY A 194 8.61 -21.21 26.94
CA GLY A 194 8.71 -19.82 27.45
C GLY A 194 9.12 -18.78 26.40
N SER A 195 9.78 -19.20 25.31
CA SER A 195 10.09 -18.37 24.14
C SER A 195 8.87 -17.98 23.28
N MET A 196 7.66 -18.49 23.59
CA MET A 196 6.51 -18.33 22.70
C MET A 196 6.03 -16.88 22.59
N GLY A 197 5.98 -16.14 23.71
CA GLY A 197 5.49 -14.75 23.70
C GLY A 197 6.32 -13.84 22.80
N VAL A 198 7.64 -13.98 22.83
CA VAL A 198 8.58 -13.19 22.01
C VAL A 198 8.36 -13.43 20.52
N ARG A 199 8.10 -14.68 20.13
CA ARG A 199 7.90 -15.05 18.72
C ARG A 199 6.56 -14.54 18.19
N CYS A 200 5.45 -14.80 18.88
CA CYS A 200 4.14 -14.24 18.54
C CYS A 200 4.19 -12.71 18.35
N PHE A 201 4.81 -12.03 19.31
CA PHE A 201 4.97 -10.59 19.27
C PHE A 201 5.79 -10.16 18.04
N SER A 202 6.85 -10.89 17.69
CA SER A 202 7.69 -10.60 16.54
C SER A 202 6.95 -10.75 15.20
N ILE A 203 6.11 -11.78 15.03
CA ILE A 203 5.29 -11.96 13.82
C ILE A 203 4.28 -10.82 13.69
N ALA A 204 3.55 -10.52 14.78
CA ALA A 204 2.56 -9.46 14.79
C ALA A 204 3.19 -8.10 14.49
N VAL A 205 4.34 -7.78 15.10
CA VAL A 205 5.08 -6.54 14.84
C VAL A 205 5.58 -6.48 13.40
N MET A 206 6.11 -7.60 12.86
CA MET A 206 6.56 -7.64 11.46
C MET A 206 5.40 -7.37 10.49
N LEU A 207 4.29 -8.09 10.63
CA LEU A 207 3.11 -7.92 9.76
C LEU A 207 2.53 -6.51 9.88
N ALA A 208 2.39 -6.01 11.11
CA ALA A 208 1.94 -4.65 11.36
C ALA A 208 2.88 -3.62 10.72
N PHE A 209 4.20 -3.80 10.82
CA PHE A 209 5.19 -2.92 10.20
C PHE A 209 5.11 -2.93 8.67
N VAL A 210 5.02 -4.12 8.06
CA VAL A 210 4.93 -4.28 6.60
C VAL A 210 3.66 -3.60 6.07
N TYR A 211 2.51 -3.88 6.68
CA TYR A 211 1.24 -3.25 6.29
C TYR A 211 1.20 -1.76 6.60
N TRP A 212 1.77 -1.34 7.73
CA TRP A 212 1.88 0.06 8.08
C TRP A 212 2.71 0.82 7.05
N ASN A 213 3.85 0.29 6.63
CA ASN A 213 4.67 0.91 5.57
C ASN A 213 3.91 0.99 4.25
N ALA A 214 3.24 -0.10 3.86
CA ALA A 214 2.42 -0.13 2.67
C ALA A 214 1.30 0.93 2.73
N PHE A 215 0.57 1.03 3.85
CA PHE A 215 -0.52 1.99 4.00
C PHE A 215 -0.03 3.44 4.13
N ARG A 216 1.05 3.66 4.89
CA ARG A 216 1.72 4.96 5.02
C ARG A 216 2.10 5.52 3.67
N SER A 217 2.62 4.67 2.78
CA SER A 217 3.02 5.08 1.44
C SER A 217 1.86 5.56 0.55
N ILE A 218 0.61 5.19 0.87
CA ILE A 218 -0.60 5.69 0.18
C ILE A 218 -0.97 7.09 0.68
N LYS A 219 -0.86 7.34 2.00
CA LYS A 219 -1.30 8.59 2.63
C LYS A 219 -0.29 9.73 2.48
N LEU A 220 1.01 9.43 2.27
CA LEU A 220 2.03 10.46 2.16
C LEU A 220 1.91 11.20 0.82
N ASP A 221 1.44 12.44 0.88
CA ASP A 221 1.39 13.34 -0.26
C ASP A 221 2.81 13.74 -0.73
N ASN A 222 2.95 14.08 -2.02
CA ASN A 222 4.26 14.26 -2.66
C ASN A 222 5.10 15.39 -2.03
N SER A 223 4.50 16.38 -1.36
CA SER A 223 5.23 17.50 -0.74
C SER A 223 5.93 17.13 0.57
N LEU A 224 5.50 16.06 1.24
CA LEU A 224 5.96 15.72 2.60
C LEU A 224 7.00 14.59 2.62
N ARG A 225 7.40 14.12 1.43
CA ARG A 225 8.07 12.83 1.22
C ARG A 225 9.55 12.80 1.60
N TYR A 226 10.20 13.95 1.75
CA TYR A 226 11.62 14.04 2.16
C TYR A 226 11.84 14.61 3.57
N GLU A 227 10.84 15.29 4.16
CA GLU A 227 11.03 15.97 5.45
C GLU A 227 10.59 15.13 6.66
N LEU A 228 9.70 14.15 6.43
CA LEU A 228 8.83 13.58 7.45
C LEU A 228 9.02 12.08 7.71
N GLU A 229 10.15 11.51 7.31
CA GLU A 229 10.29 10.06 7.26
C GLU A 229 10.48 9.40 8.64
N ASN A 230 10.95 10.16 9.63
CA ASN A 230 11.12 9.70 11.02
C ASN A 230 10.57 10.69 12.06
N SER A 231 9.90 11.77 11.63
CA SER A 231 9.31 12.74 12.54
C SER A 231 7.83 12.47 12.79
N THR A 232 7.04 11.90 11.87
CA THR A 232 5.58 11.89 12.04
C THR A 232 5.07 11.08 13.21
N SER A 233 5.44 9.79 13.31
CA SER A 233 4.99 8.97 14.45
C SER A 233 5.47 9.54 15.78
N LYS A 234 6.72 10.00 15.82
CA LYS A 234 7.30 10.68 16.99
C LYS A 234 6.58 11.97 17.31
N ASN A 235 6.28 12.77 16.30
CA ASN A 235 5.63 14.06 16.42
C ASN A 235 4.18 13.87 16.83
N THR A 236 3.49 12.83 16.39
CA THR A 236 2.13 12.50 16.87
C THR A 236 2.15 12.08 18.33
N ILE A 237 3.10 11.22 18.74
CA ILE A 237 3.25 10.85 20.15
C ILE A 237 3.64 12.05 21.00
N LEU A 238 4.59 12.87 20.54
CA LEU A 238 4.98 14.10 21.23
C LEU A 238 3.81 15.10 21.26
N GLN A 239 3.10 15.30 20.15
CA GLN A 239 1.93 16.17 20.08
C GLN A 239 0.86 15.71 21.07
N TRP A 240 0.66 14.40 21.21
CA TRP A 240 -0.24 13.84 22.23
C TRP A 240 0.28 14.07 23.66
N ILE A 241 1.57 13.85 23.93
CA ILE A 241 2.20 14.13 25.24
C ILE A 241 2.11 15.63 25.61
N TYR A 242 2.15 16.51 24.60
CA TYR A 242 2.19 17.96 24.75
C TYR A 242 0.86 18.64 24.35
N SER A 243 -0.27 17.93 24.31
CA SER A 243 -1.57 18.44 23.83
C SER A 243 -2.29 19.46 24.74
N GLY A 244 -1.55 20.23 25.55
CA GLY A 244 -2.10 21.34 26.35
C GLY A 244 -1.79 22.69 25.71
N SER A 245 -2.70 23.68 25.82
CA SER A 245 -2.60 24.94 25.05
C SER A 245 -1.24 25.66 25.20
N GLN A 246 -0.66 25.70 26.40
CA GLN A 246 0.66 26.30 26.64
C GLN A 246 1.82 25.45 26.09
N ARG A 247 1.64 24.13 26.04
CA ARG A 247 2.66 23.14 25.65
C ARG A 247 2.79 22.98 24.14
N GLU A 248 1.73 23.29 23.40
CA GLU A 248 1.72 23.24 21.94
C GLU A 248 2.69 24.26 21.32
N VAL A 249 2.77 25.47 21.91
CA VAL A 249 3.71 26.52 21.46
C VAL A 249 5.17 26.11 21.68
N ASP A 250 5.50 25.41 22.77
CA ASP A 250 6.84 24.85 23.00
C ASP A 250 7.19 23.78 21.95
N PHE A 251 6.20 22.94 21.61
CA PHE A 251 6.38 21.86 20.65
C PHE A 251 6.58 22.38 19.21
N LEU A 252 5.78 23.35 18.77
CA LEU A 252 5.94 23.98 17.46
C LEU A 252 7.31 24.67 17.33
N GLN A 253 7.75 25.39 18.36
CA GLN A 253 9.07 26.01 18.37
C GLN A 253 10.20 24.97 18.33
N TYR A 254 10.02 23.83 19.00
CA TYR A 254 10.93 22.70 18.89
C TYR A 254 11.03 22.13 17.49
N LEU A 255 9.89 21.97 16.80
CA LEU A 255 9.88 21.48 15.43
C LEU A 255 10.63 22.43 14.50
N GLU A 256 10.35 23.72 14.58
CA GLU A 256 11.03 24.73 13.75
C GLU A 256 12.54 24.78 14.03
N TYR A 257 12.95 24.75 15.32
CA TYR A 257 14.36 24.71 15.70
C TYR A 257 15.06 23.45 15.17
N LYS A 258 14.41 22.29 15.31
CA LYS A 258 14.93 21.00 14.84
C LYS A 258 15.09 20.98 13.32
N GLU A 259 14.18 21.60 12.60
CA GLU A 259 14.23 21.70 11.14
C GLU A 259 15.40 22.59 10.70
N LYS A 260 15.57 23.76 11.33
CA LYS A 260 16.73 24.64 11.11
C LYS A 260 18.06 23.94 11.41
N ASP A 261 18.15 23.24 12.54
CA ASP A 261 19.33 22.45 12.92
C ASP A 261 19.60 21.30 11.92
N LYS A 262 18.56 20.63 11.43
CA LYS A 262 18.67 19.61 10.38
C LYS A 262 19.23 20.21 9.08
N ARG A 263 18.65 21.33 8.60
CA ARG A 263 19.14 22.03 7.39
C ARG A 263 20.59 22.47 7.55
N GLN A 264 20.96 23.03 8.70
CA GLN A 264 22.33 23.47 8.97
C GLN A 264 23.31 22.30 9.00
N ARG A 265 22.95 21.16 9.61
CA ARG A 265 23.77 19.93 9.58
C ARG A 265 23.94 19.39 8.17
N ILE A 266 22.89 19.42 7.35
CA ILE A 266 22.97 18.99 5.94
C ILE A 266 23.93 19.88 5.16
N ARG A 267 23.80 21.22 5.29
CA ARG A 267 24.71 22.18 4.65
C ARG A 267 26.17 21.97 5.08
N LYS A 268 26.42 21.77 6.38
CA LYS A 268 27.77 21.46 6.89
C LYS A 268 28.32 20.15 6.32
N LYS A 269 27.51 19.09 6.26
CA LYS A 269 27.92 17.80 5.67
C LYS A 269 28.21 17.92 4.18
N ALA A 270 27.40 18.69 3.44
CA ALA A 270 27.63 18.95 2.02
C ALA A 270 28.97 19.68 1.80
N ALA A 271 29.25 20.72 2.58
CA ALA A 271 30.52 21.44 2.52
C ALA A 271 31.73 20.56 2.86
N ILE A 272 31.63 19.69 3.88
CA ILE A 272 32.69 18.73 4.23
C ILE A 272 32.92 17.74 3.09
N LEU A 273 31.85 17.24 2.47
CA LEU A 273 31.96 16.30 1.35
C LEU A 273 32.62 16.91 0.12
N GLU A 274 32.40 18.21 -0.10
CA GLU A 274 33.00 18.97 -1.19
C GLU A 274 34.50 19.22 -0.93
N GLN A 275 34.88 19.43 0.32
CA GLN A 275 36.26 19.78 0.69
C GLN A 275 37.20 18.57 0.79
N SER A 276 36.74 17.40 1.26
CA SER A 276 37.59 16.20 1.33
C SER A 276 36.77 14.90 1.40
N PRO A 277 36.76 14.05 0.36
CA PRO A 277 36.03 12.79 0.35
C PRO A 277 36.84 11.69 1.05
N GLU A 278 36.99 11.78 2.37
CA GLU A 278 37.46 10.63 3.14
C GLU A 278 36.44 9.49 3.03
N LEU A 279 36.86 8.35 2.46
CA LEU A 279 36.01 7.21 2.15
C LEU A 279 35.08 6.81 3.32
N TRP A 280 35.63 6.63 4.52
CA TRP A 280 34.89 6.22 5.70
C TRP A 280 33.91 7.28 6.23
N LYS A 281 34.29 8.55 6.20
CA LYS A 281 33.40 9.66 6.61
C LYS A 281 32.25 9.81 5.62
N THR A 282 32.53 9.77 4.31
CA THR A 282 31.49 9.81 3.29
C THR A 282 30.56 8.60 3.40
N PHE A 283 31.11 7.40 3.57
CA PHE A 283 30.33 6.17 3.71
C PHE A 283 29.37 6.22 4.90
N THR A 284 29.85 6.59 6.09
CA THR A 284 29.01 6.68 7.31
C THR A 284 27.96 7.79 7.23
N MET A 285 28.22 8.86 6.48
CA MET A 285 27.23 9.91 6.23
C MET A 285 26.15 9.50 5.23
N VAL A 286 26.50 8.75 4.19
CA VAL A 286 25.60 8.40 3.08
C VAL A 286 24.77 7.14 3.39
N THR A 287 25.35 6.16 4.08
CA THR A 287 24.68 4.89 4.41
C THR A 287 23.28 5.05 5.03
N PRO A 288 23.05 5.84 6.10
CA PRO A 288 21.70 5.97 6.67
C PRO A 288 20.70 6.62 5.72
N LEU A 289 21.15 7.46 4.79
CA LEU A 289 20.29 8.08 3.77
C LEU A 289 19.87 7.04 2.72
N ILE A 290 20.82 6.20 2.27
CA ILE A 290 20.52 5.08 1.36
C ILE A 290 19.60 4.07 2.04
N VAL A 291 19.83 3.72 3.30
CA VAL A 291 18.99 2.77 4.03
C VAL A 291 17.56 3.31 4.15
N ALA A 292 17.38 4.60 4.42
CA ALA A 292 16.07 5.23 4.44
C ALA A 292 15.39 5.20 3.06
N GLU A 293 16.07 5.67 2.00
CA GLU A 293 15.52 5.62 0.64
C GLU A 293 15.23 4.18 0.19
N MET A 294 16.07 3.21 0.56
CA MET A 294 15.86 1.80 0.27
C MET A 294 14.64 1.26 1.01
N ALA A 295 14.46 1.58 2.29
CA ALA A 295 13.29 1.14 3.07
C ALA A 295 11.97 1.69 2.52
N ALA A 296 11.99 2.88 1.89
CA ALA A 296 10.85 3.47 1.18
C ALA A 296 10.75 3.07 -0.31
N SER A 297 11.71 2.28 -0.80
CA SER A 297 11.82 1.93 -2.21
C SER A 297 10.80 0.88 -2.62
N VAL A 298 10.38 0.93 -3.89
CA VAL A 298 9.45 -0.06 -4.45
C VAL A 298 10.14 -1.42 -4.58
N LEU A 299 11.45 -1.44 -4.85
CA LEU A 299 12.21 -2.69 -4.89
C LEU A 299 12.25 -3.38 -3.53
N PHE A 300 12.44 -2.65 -2.44
CA PHE A 300 12.42 -3.22 -1.10
C PHE A 300 11.05 -3.83 -0.77
N GLU A 301 9.97 -3.12 -1.06
CA GLU A 301 8.62 -3.67 -0.86
C GLU A 301 8.37 -4.92 -1.72
N LEU A 302 8.88 -4.95 -2.96
CA LEU A 302 8.79 -6.12 -3.82
C LEU A 302 9.58 -7.30 -3.25
N LEU A 303 10.79 -7.06 -2.74
CA LEU A 303 11.59 -8.08 -2.08
C LEU A 303 10.88 -8.63 -0.84
N VAL A 304 10.28 -7.76 -0.01
CA VAL A 304 9.47 -8.18 1.13
C VAL A 304 8.30 -9.06 0.68
N ALA A 305 7.61 -8.71 -0.42
CA ALA A 305 6.51 -9.52 -0.95
C ALA A 305 6.96 -10.89 -1.48
N ILE A 306 8.05 -10.95 -2.25
CA ILE A 306 8.63 -12.21 -2.74
C ILE A 306 9.06 -13.10 -1.57
N PHE A 307 9.67 -12.50 -0.56
CA PHE A 307 10.13 -13.22 0.62
C PHE A 307 8.97 -13.74 1.48
N SER A 308 7.95 -12.90 1.70
CA SER A 308 6.70 -13.28 2.37
C SER A 308 6.04 -14.48 1.67
N PHE A 309 5.92 -14.43 0.33
CA PHE A 309 5.41 -15.54 -0.47
C PHE A 309 6.25 -16.80 -0.29
N SER A 310 7.57 -16.67 -0.34
CA SER A 310 8.49 -17.81 -0.22
C SER A 310 8.40 -18.48 1.15
N ILE A 311 8.30 -17.70 2.23
CA ILE A 311 8.08 -18.23 3.58
C ILE A 311 6.74 -18.96 3.64
N ALA A 312 5.65 -18.31 3.22
CA ALA A 312 4.31 -18.88 3.30
C ALA A 312 4.19 -20.17 2.47
N LEU A 313 4.83 -20.22 1.30
CA LEU A 313 4.88 -21.42 0.47
C LEU A 313 5.70 -22.52 1.14
N TYR A 314 6.87 -22.20 1.69
CA TYR A 314 7.73 -23.16 2.37
C TYR A 314 7.06 -23.78 3.59
N THR A 315 6.44 -22.96 4.45
CA THR A 315 5.71 -23.45 5.64
C THR A 315 4.51 -24.29 5.24
N LEU A 316 3.77 -23.88 4.22
CA LEU A 316 2.65 -24.67 3.67
C LEU A 316 3.11 -26.03 3.13
N VAL A 317 4.19 -26.07 2.34
CA VAL A 317 4.74 -27.33 1.80
C VAL A 317 5.19 -28.26 2.92
N ILE A 318 5.84 -27.72 3.96
CA ILE A 318 6.19 -28.51 5.15
C ILE A 318 4.95 -29.04 5.85
N GLY A 319 3.92 -28.20 6.01
CA GLY A 319 2.63 -28.58 6.55
C GLY A 319 1.99 -29.76 5.83
N VAL A 320 1.86 -29.64 4.51
CA VAL A 320 1.14 -30.61 3.68
C VAL A 320 1.90 -31.92 3.55
N PHE A 321 3.22 -31.90 3.33
CA PHE A 321 3.97 -33.11 2.94
C PHE A 321 4.75 -33.78 4.07
N TYR A 322 5.26 -33.01 5.04
CA TYR A 322 6.22 -33.53 6.02
C TYR A 322 5.61 -33.88 7.37
N GLN A 323 4.32 -33.60 7.58
CA GLN A 323 3.65 -33.84 8.86
C GLN A 323 2.95 -35.20 8.97
N GLY A 324 3.15 -36.11 7.99
CA GLY A 324 2.68 -37.50 8.08
C GLY A 324 1.16 -37.69 8.03
N ALA A 325 0.41 -36.64 7.68
CA ALA A 325 -1.04 -36.75 7.47
C ALA A 325 -1.34 -37.57 6.20
N ASP A 326 -2.39 -38.39 6.24
CA ASP A 326 -2.86 -39.07 5.04
C ASP A 326 -3.42 -38.03 4.06
N VAL A 327 -2.77 -37.89 2.90
CA VAL A 327 -3.14 -36.94 1.86
C VAL A 327 -4.26 -37.46 0.95
N LYS A 328 -4.67 -38.73 1.07
CA LYS A 328 -5.74 -39.30 0.23
C LYS A 328 -7.07 -38.53 0.33
N PRO A 329 -7.54 -38.13 1.53
CA PRO A 329 -8.74 -37.31 1.66
C PRO A 329 -8.57 -35.89 1.06
N LEU A 330 -7.34 -35.41 0.93
CA LEU A 330 -7.06 -34.09 0.34
C LEU A 330 -7.34 -34.05 -1.17
N LEU A 331 -7.39 -35.22 -1.81
CA LEU A 331 -7.61 -35.40 -3.25
C LEU A 331 -9.08 -35.67 -3.61
N THR A 332 -9.98 -35.84 -2.63
CA THR A 332 -11.39 -36.10 -2.91
C THR A 332 -12.06 -34.81 -3.40
N ALA A 333 -12.56 -34.82 -4.64
CA ALA A 333 -13.20 -33.65 -5.23
C ALA A 333 -14.51 -33.32 -4.49
N SER A 334 -14.44 -32.35 -3.58
CA SER A 334 -15.59 -31.82 -2.87
C SER A 334 -16.00 -30.46 -3.43
N PHE A 335 -17.21 -30.00 -3.11
CA PHE A 335 -17.68 -28.67 -3.53
C PHE A 335 -16.73 -27.56 -3.05
N GLY A 336 -16.20 -27.70 -1.82
CA GLY A 336 -15.21 -26.78 -1.25
C GLY A 336 -13.93 -26.67 -2.08
N GLN A 337 -13.54 -27.70 -2.81
CA GLN A 337 -12.36 -27.69 -3.69
C GLN A 337 -12.64 -27.16 -5.09
N ILE A 338 -13.81 -27.47 -5.64
CA ILE A 338 -14.17 -27.08 -7.01
C ILE A 338 -14.42 -25.56 -7.08
N MET A 339 -15.09 -24.98 -6.08
CA MET A 339 -15.46 -23.56 -6.09
C MET A 339 -14.23 -22.63 -6.20
N PRO A 340 -13.16 -22.77 -5.40
CA PRO A 340 -11.96 -21.93 -5.53
C PRO A 340 -11.20 -22.14 -6.85
N MET A 341 -11.26 -23.34 -7.42
CA MET A 341 -10.67 -23.61 -8.74
C MET A 341 -11.45 -22.94 -9.87
N LEU A 342 -12.79 -22.92 -9.79
CA LEU A 342 -13.62 -22.15 -10.72
C LEU A 342 -13.36 -20.64 -10.57
N LEU A 343 -13.10 -20.16 -9.35
CA LEU A 343 -12.71 -18.79 -9.10
C LEU A 343 -11.36 -18.41 -9.78
N LEU A 344 -10.42 -19.36 -9.95
CA LEU A 344 -9.22 -19.13 -10.78
C LEU A 344 -9.57 -18.91 -12.27
N ILE A 345 -10.63 -19.54 -12.77
CA ILE A 345 -11.07 -19.32 -14.16
C ILE A 345 -11.53 -17.87 -14.35
N VAL A 346 -12.24 -17.31 -13.36
CA VAL A 346 -12.63 -15.89 -13.38
C VAL A 346 -11.42 -14.97 -13.47
N ILE A 347 -10.32 -15.32 -12.79
CA ILE A 347 -9.04 -14.60 -12.89
C ILE A 347 -8.49 -14.67 -14.32
N ALA A 348 -8.46 -15.85 -14.91
CA ALA A 348 -7.99 -16.04 -16.28
C ALA A 348 -8.83 -15.24 -17.28
N LEU A 349 -10.16 -15.25 -17.14
CA LEU A 349 -11.07 -14.46 -17.97
C LEU A 349 -10.82 -12.96 -17.81
N THR A 350 -10.63 -12.49 -16.59
CA THR A 350 -10.30 -11.08 -16.32
C THR A 350 -8.97 -10.69 -16.97
N ALA A 351 -7.97 -11.57 -16.92
CA ALA A 351 -6.68 -11.33 -17.58
C ALA A 351 -6.81 -11.25 -19.11
N VAL A 352 -7.64 -12.11 -19.71
CA VAL A 352 -7.94 -12.11 -21.15
C VAL A 352 -8.68 -10.84 -21.55
N GLU A 353 -9.68 -10.40 -20.79
CA GLU A 353 -10.44 -9.18 -21.06
C GLU A 353 -9.51 -7.95 -21.03
N VAL A 354 -8.68 -7.85 -20.00
CA VAL A 354 -7.68 -6.78 -19.85
C VAL A 354 -6.64 -6.80 -20.99
N GLY A 355 -6.21 -7.98 -21.41
CA GLY A 355 -5.31 -8.15 -22.57
C GLY A 355 -5.95 -7.70 -23.88
N THR A 356 -7.23 -8.03 -24.06
CA THR A 356 -8.01 -7.72 -25.25
C THR A 356 -8.26 -6.22 -25.39
N ILE A 357 -8.59 -5.52 -24.28
CA ILE A 357 -8.76 -4.05 -24.27
C ILE A 357 -7.48 -3.33 -24.69
N LYS A 358 -6.30 -3.82 -24.28
CA LYS A 358 -5.02 -3.24 -24.70
C LYS A 358 -4.79 -3.39 -26.20
N ASN A 359 -5.14 -4.55 -26.76
CA ASN A 359 -5.02 -4.78 -28.19
C ASN A 359 -5.97 -3.85 -28.97
N PHE A 360 -7.21 -3.68 -28.52
CA PHE A 360 -8.15 -2.75 -29.15
C PHE A 360 -7.67 -1.31 -29.14
N ARG A 361 -7.19 -0.79 -28.00
CA ARG A 361 -6.66 0.59 -27.93
C ARG A 361 -5.42 0.77 -28.82
N ARG A 362 -4.56 -0.25 -28.93
CA ARG A 362 -3.43 -0.20 -29.87
C ARG A 362 -3.91 -0.11 -31.32
N ILE A 363 -4.88 -0.94 -31.70
CA ILE A 363 -5.44 -0.95 -33.06
C ILE A 363 -6.11 0.39 -33.37
N GLU A 364 -6.83 1.00 -32.42
CA GLU A 364 -7.46 2.30 -32.59
C GLU A 364 -6.44 3.42 -32.84
N ILE A 365 -5.35 3.46 -32.06
CA ILE A 365 -4.26 4.44 -32.26
C ILE A 365 -3.55 4.21 -33.60
N GLU A 366 -3.27 2.96 -33.97
CA GLU A 366 -2.67 2.64 -35.27
C GLU A 366 -3.60 3.00 -36.44
N ALA A 367 -4.91 2.83 -36.27
CA ALA A 367 -5.92 3.23 -37.25
C ALA A 367 -6.03 4.75 -37.37
N GLU A 368 -5.98 5.48 -36.26
CA GLU A 368 -6.04 6.95 -36.24
C GLU A 368 -4.78 7.58 -36.86
N ILE A 369 -3.60 7.01 -36.59
CA ILE A 369 -2.34 7.38 -37.25
C ILE A 369 -2.40 7.13 -38.76
N LYS A 370 -2.94 5.99 -39.19
CA LYS A 370 -3.13 5.68 -40.62
C LYS A 370 -4.16 6.57 -41.30
N ARG A 371 -5.19 7.04 -40.56
CA ARG A 371 -6.26 7.88 -41.12
C ARG A 371 -5.80 9.32 -41.35
N ASN A 372 -4.85 9.82 -40.56
CA ASN A 372 -4.36 11.20 -40.63
C ASN A 372 -2.84 11.29 -40.87
N PRO A 373 -2.29 10.72 -41.97
CA PRO A 373 -0.85 10.76 -42.25
C PRO A 373 -0.34 12.19 -42.50
N ALA A 374 -1.21 13.11 -42.93
CA ALA A 374 -0.85 14.49 -43.26
C ALA A 374 -0.54 15.36 -42.03
N LEU A 375 -0.99 15.00 -40.81
CA LEU A 375 -0.77 15.83 -39.63
C LEU A 375 0.67 15.71 -39.08
N LEU A 376 1.38 14.61 -39.37
CA LEU A 376 2.74 14.38 -38.86
C LEU A 376 3.81 15.13 -39.67
N HIS A 377 3.53 15.53 -40.91
CA HIS A 377 4.53 16.12 -41.80
C HIS A 377 4.83 17.60 -41.54
N ASN A 378 3.97 18.32 -40.80
CA ASN A 378 4.14 19.76 -40.56
C ASN A 378 4.96 20.11 -39.32
N THR A 379 5.38 19.13 -38.49
CA THR A 379 6.09 19.43 -37.23
C THR A 379 7.63 19.30 -37.34
N THR A 380 8.18 18.86 -38.48
CA THR A 380 9.63 18.58 -38.59
C THR A 380 10.40 19.50 -39.55
N ARG A 381 9.77 20.56 -40.11
CA ARG A 381 10.41 21.47 -41.08
C ARG A 381 10.61 22.90 -40.55
N GLY A 382 11.07 23.03 -39.31
CA GLY A 382 11.65 24.27 -38.78
C GLY A 382 13.18 24.23 -38.89
N GLY A 383 13.69 24.38 -40.11
CA GLY A 383 15.13 24.42 -40.39
C GLY A 383 15.79 25.73 -39.93
N LEU A 384 17.03 25.61 -39.46
CA LEU A 384 17.96 26.69 -39.18
C LEU A 384 18.00 27.73 -40.31
N GLY A 385 17.73 28.99 -39.98
CA GLY A 385 18.18 30.16 -40.74
C GLY A 385 19.31 30.86 -39.97
N PRO A 386 20.38 31.34 -40.65
CA PRO A 386 21.48 32.03 -39.99
C PRO A 386 21.15 33.51 -39.72
N GLU A 387 21.79 34.02 -38.67
CA GLU A 387 22.03 35.41 -38.27
C GLU A 387 21.49 36.56 -39.15
N ARG A 388 20.75 37.47 -38.51
CA ARG A 388 20.99 38.91 -38.71
C ARG A 388 20.57 39.75 -37.51
N ASN A 389 21.52 40.56 -37.05
CA ASN A 389 21.39 41.56 -35.99
C ASN A 389 20.34 42.62 -36.31
N GLY A 390 19.60 43.06 -35.28
CA GLY A 390 18.68 44.20 -35.36
C GLY A 390 18.10 44.57 -33.99
N VAL A 391 18.50 45.74 -33.51
CA VAL A 391 18.18 46.40 -32.24
C VAL A 391 16.68 46.78 -32.13
N LEU A 392 16.06 46.51 -30.95
CA LEU A 392 14.89 47.10 -30.21
C LEU A 392 13.77 47.91 -30.92
N PRO A 393 12.57 48.19 -30.31
CA PRO A 393 12.03 47.78 -28.99
C PRO A 393 10.53 47.31 -28.98
N SER A 394 10.12 46.75 -27.84
CA SER A 394 8.79 46.79 -27.19
C SER A 394 7.50 46.69 -28.03
N ARG A 395 6.72 45.60 -27.81
CA ARG A 395 5.26 45.71 -27.65
C ARG A 395 4.68 44.53 -26.88
N VAL A 396 4.28 44.82 -25.64
CA VAL A 396 3.36 44.01 -24.85
C VAL A 396 1.99 44.07 -25.51
N GLN A 397 1.41 42.94 -25.88
CA GLN A 397 0.04 42.86 -26.35
C GLN A 397 -0.67 41.74 -25.58
N SER A 398 -1.26 42.14 -24.46
CA SER A 398 -2.22 41.38 -23.67
C SER A 398 -3.52 41.24 -24.47
N PHE A 399 -3.94 40.00 -24.73
CA PHE A 399 -5.29 39.71 -25.19
C PHE A 399 -6.25 39.76 -23.98
N ASN A 400 -6.97 40.88 -23.87
CA ASN A 400 -8.17 41.00 -23.04
C ASN A 400 -9.38 40.60 -23.89
N LEU A 401 -10.09 39.55 -23.47
CA LEU A 401 -11.40 39.22 -24.00
C LEU A 401 -12.45 39.89 -23.09
N GLN A 402 -12.99 41.01 -23.57
CA GLN A 402 -14.07 41.76 -22.98
C GLN A 402 -15.37 41.26 -23.63
N ASN A 403 -16.28 40.68 -22.85
CA ASN A 403 -17.67 40.54 -23.27
C ASN A 403 -18.60 41.11 -22.19
N SER A 404 -19.38 42.07 -22.67
CA SER A 404 -20.45 42.81 -22.04
C SER A 404 -21.66 41.93 -21.75
N MET A 405 -22.32 42.15 -20.60
CA MET A 405 -23.78 42.28 -20.58
C MET A 405 -24.24 43.10 -19.36
N MET A 406 -25.09 44.09 -19.67
CA MET A 406 -25.95 44.91 -18.82
C MET A 406 -26.67 44.04 -17.76
N GLY A 407 -26.98 44.49 -16.55
CA GLY A 407 -27.51 45.79 -16.16
C GLY A 407 -29.02 45.66 -15.93
N VAL A 408 -29.44 45.27 -14.72
CA VAL A 408 -30.80 45.49 -14.18
C VAL A 408 -30.68 45.70 -12.66
N THR A 409 -31.08 46.90 -12.24
CA THR A 409 -31.37 47.34 -10.87
C THR A 409 -32.85 47.10 -10.56
N GLU A 410 -33.16 46.54 -9.38
CA GLU A 410 -34.40 46.75 -8.60
C GLU A 410 -34.22 45.99 -7.27
N GLU A 411 -33.98 46.65 -6.14
CA GLU A 411 -34.90 47.30 -5.18
C GLU A 411 -35.61 46.34 -4.19
N PHE A 412 -35.60 46.79 -2.94
CA PHE A 412 -36.02 46.14 -1.69
C PHE A 412 -37.54 45.89 -1.60
N SER A 413 -37.98 44.79 -0.98
CA SER A 413 -38.96 44.84 0.13
C SER A 413 -39.22 43.47 0.80
N MET A 414 -39.49 43.54 2.10
CA MET A 414 -40.02 42.50 2.98
C MET A 414 -41.46 42.12 2.63
N GLN A 415 -41.82 40.82 2.73
CA GLN A 415 -42.97 40.36 3.52
C GLN A 415 -43.13 38.83 3.51
N SER A 416 -43.26 38.24 4.70
CA SER A 416 -43.95 36.96 4.95
C SER A 416 -45.48 37.20 4.94
N PRO A 417 -46.35 36.20 4.70
CA PRO A 417 -46.75 35.30 5.81
C PRO A 417 -47.19 33.87 5.43
N HIS A 418 -47.33 33.07 6.50
CA HIS A 418 -48.00 31.78 6.72
C HIS A 418 -49.10 31.26 5.75
N LYS A 419 -49.14 29.92 5.56
CA LYS A 419 -50.20 28.95 6.00
C LYS A 419 -49.88 27.52 5.48
N THR A 420 -49.62 26.52 6.33
CA THR A 420 -50.48 25.48 6.98
C THR A 420 -50.89 24.24 6.16
N TYR A 421 -50.62 23.07 6.76
CA TYR A 421 -51.18 21.70 6.65
C TYR A 421 -51.28 20.98 5.28
N GLU A 422 -50.66 19.79 5.19
CA GLU A 422 -51.42 18.52 5.16
C GLU A 422 -50.53 17.27 5.37
N ASN A 423 -51.11 16.29 6.07
CA ASN A 423 -50.59 14.96 6.37
C ASN A 423 -50.96 13.97 5.26
N SER A 424 -50.07 13.03 4.93
CA SER A 424 -50.41 11.63 4.57
C SER A 424 -49.14 10.83 4.33
N LEU A 425 -48.84 9.84 5.18
CA LEU A 425 -49.22 8.43 5.05
C LEU A 425 -48.40 7.67 3.98
N LEU A 426 -47.55 6.78 4.51
CA LEU A 426 -46.90 5.64 3.85
C LEU A 426 -47.89 4.81 3.00
N PRO A 427 -47.40 4.06 2.00
CA PRO A 427 -47.09 2.67 2.32
C PRO A 427 -45.79 2.12 1.70
N MET A 428 -45.32 1.06 2.35
CA MET A 428 -44.29 0.13 1.88
C MET A 428 -44.65 -0.50 0.53
N ALA A 429 -43.65 -0.79 -0.29
CA ALA A 429 -43.74 -1.82 -1.31
C ALA A 429 -42.45 -2.66 -1.30
N ALA A 430 -42.65 -3.95 -1.05
CA ALA A 430 -41.68 -5.02 -1.20
C ALA A 430 -41.37 -5.25 -2.69
N ALA A 431 -40.11 -5.48 -3.02
CA ALA A 431 -39.69 -5.94 -4.34
C ALA A 431 -39.38 -7.43 -4.26
N SER A 432 -40.23 -8.28 -4.85
CA SER A 432 -39.94 -9.68 -5.10
C SER A 432 -39.38 -9.88 -6.51
N HIS A 433 -38.38 -10.75 -6.58
CA HIS A 433 -37.68 -11.23 -7.76
C HIS A 433 -38.58 -11.59 -8.96
N SER A 434 -38.15 -11.17 -10.15
CA SER A 434 -38.51 -11.77 -11.44
C SER A 434 -37.31 -12.50 -12.04
N GLN A 435 -37.55 -13.73 -12.51
CA GLN A 435 -36.72 -14.46 -13.48
C GLN A 435 -36.91 -13.86 -14.88
N PRO A 436 -35.93 -13.98 -15.80
CA PRO A 436 -36.16 -13.72 -17.21
C PRO A 436 -36.34 -15.03 -17.99
N ASP A 437 -37.48 -15.15 -18.68
CA ASP A 437 -37.67 -16.09 -19.77
C ASP A 437 -37.15 -15.50 -21.09
N LEU A 438 -36.40 -16.33 -21.80
CA LEU A 438 -35.97 -16.15 -23.18
C LEU A 438 -37.15 -16.43 -24.14
N SER A 439 -37.49 -15.49 -25.00
CA SER A 439 -37.87 -15.82 -26.37
C SER A 439 -37.59 -14.66 -27.31
N GLY A 440 -36.95 -14.96 -28.44
CA GLY A 440 -36.60 -13.99 -29.46
C GLY A 440 -37.75 -13.69 -30.40
N THR A 441 -37.65 -12.56 -31.08
CA THR A 441 -38.17 -12.40 -32.44
C THR A 441 -37.51 -11.18 -33.10
N ALA A 442 -37.15 -11.37 -34.36
CA ALA A 442 -36.53 -10.38 -35.22
C ALA A 442 -37.49 -9.24 -35.57
N GLY A 443 -36.95 -8.03 -35.75
CA GLY A 443 -37.65 -6.88 -36.29
C GLY A 443 -36.67 -5.81 -36.77
N LEU A 444 -36.67 -5.57 -38.09
CA LEU A 444 -35.93 -4.52 -38.80
C LEU A 444 -36.50 -3.11 -38.52
N GLY A 445 -35.61 -2.11 -38.60
CA GLY A 445 -35.93 -0.68 -38.73
C GLY A 445 -35.95 0.07 -37.39
N THR A 446 -35.47 1.29 -37.20
CA THR A 446 -35.02 2.35 -38.10
C THR A 446 -34.13 3.31 -37.31
N ARG A 447 -33.23 3.94 -38.07
CA ARG A 447 -32.39 5.10 -37.74
C ARG A 447 -33.18 6.22 -37.04
N ALA A 448 -32.73 6.68 -35.87
CA ALA A 448 -33.07 7.97 -35.30
C ALA A 448 -31.93 8.49 -34.41
N ASP A 449 -31.34 9.61 -34.84
CA ASP A 449 -30.49 10.49 -34.06
C ASP A 449 -31.20 10.99 -32.80
N SER A 450 -30.53 11.06 -31.65
CA SER A 450 -30.63 12.24 -30.79
C SER A 450 -29.52 12.31 -29.74
N ARG A 451 -28.67 13.32 -29.91
CA ARG A 451 -27.94 14.02 -28.85
C ARG A 451 -28.94 14.54 -27.81
N THR A 452 -28.73 14.25 -26.53
CA THR A 452 -28.96 15.22 -25.44
C THR A 452 -28.04 14.91 -24.25
N ARG A 453 -26.96 15.69 -24.20
CA ARG A 453 -26.01 15.80 -23.09
C ARG A 453 -26.65 16.66 -22.00
N TRP A 454 -27.01 16.05 -20.87
CA TRP A 454 -27.39 16.79 -19.66
C TRP A 454 -26.15 17.42 -19.02
N MET A 455 -26.02 18.75 -19.13
CA MET A 455 -25.14 19.55 -18.29
C MET A 455 -25.96 20.03 -17.08
N THR A 456 -25.60 19.58 -15.88
CA THR A 456 -26.05 20.21 -14.63
C THR A 456 -25.03 21.28 -14.21
N PRO A 457 -25.47 22.42 -13.66
CA PRO A 457 -24.56 23.48 -13.23
C PRO A 457 -23.84 23.07 -11.94
N ARG A 458 -22.50 23.07 -11.97
CA ARG A 458 -21.66 22.77 -10.82
C ARG A 458 -21.66 23.97 -9.87
N ARG A 459 -22.38 23.85 -8.75
CA ARG A 459 -22.40 24.81 -7.63
C ARG A 459 -21.01 24.79 -6.97
N MET A 460 -20.21 25.82 -7.16
CA MET A 460 -18.96 26.01 -6.41
C MET A 460 -19.32 26.39 -4.97
N THR A 461 -19.00 25.51 -4.02
CA THR A 461 -19.10 25.80 -2.59
C THR A 461 -17.86 26.57 -2.15
N THR A 462 -18.07 27.57 -1.29
CA THR A 462 -17.09 28.48 -0.67
C THR A 462 -15.92 27.83 0.08
N ILE A 463 -15.80 26.49 0.06
CA ILE A 463 -14.72 25.71 0.68
C ILE A 463 -13.44 25.73 -0.16
N GLU A 464 -13.53 25.85 -1.50
CA GLU A 464 -12.33 25.89 -2.36
C GLU A 464 -11.56 27.22 -2.26
N LEU A 465 -12.17 28.29 -1.70
CA LEU A 465 -11.50 29.58 -1.55
C LEU A 465 -10.59 29.65 -0.30
N GLU A 466 -10.84 28.83 0.72
CA GLU A 466 -9.95 28.71 1.88
C GLU A 466 -8.78 27.73 1.63
N GLU A 467 -8.98 26.67 0.83
CA GLU A 467 -7.87 25.81 0.38
C GLU A 467 -6.88 26.58 -0.49
N GLY A 468 -7.34 27.56 -1.29
CA GLY A 468 -6.46 28.42 -2.10
C GLY A 468 -5.52 29.33 -1.28
N LYS A 469 -5.81 29.64 -0.02
CA LYS A 469 -5.00 30.54 0.81
C LYS A 469 -3.88 29.84 1.59
N GLN A 470 -3.94 28.51 1.76
CA GLN A 470 -2.88 27.72 2.38
C GLN A 470 -1.75 27.32 1.42
N PHE A 471 -1.95 27.45 0.11
CA PHE A 471 -0.92 27.14 -0.91
C PHE A 471 0.06 28.29 -1.22
N LEU A 472 -0.09 29.46 -0.57
CA LEU A 472 0.87 30.58 -0.66
C LEU A 472 1.91 30.58 0.47
N LEU A 473 2.09 29.47 1.17
CA LEU A 473 3.18 29.28 2.13
C LEU A 473 4.43 28.76 1.41
N HIS A 474 5.41 29.65 1.27
CA HIS A 474 6.80 29.41 0.89
C HIS A 474 7.01 28.62 -0.42
N ALA A 475 7.46 29.33 -1.46
CA ALA A 475 8.31 28.72 -2.49
C ALA A 475 9.50 28.06 -1.78
N ALA A 476 9.38 26.75 -1.53
CA ALA A 476 10.42 25.97 -0.90
C ALA A 476 11.65 26.05 -1.79
N GLU A 477 12.73 26.68 -1.30
CA GLU A 477 14.05 26.52 -1.90
C GLU A 477 14.24 25.03 -2.20
N PRO A 478 14.63 24.64 -3.44
CA PRO A 478 14.80 23.24 -3.79
C PRO A 478 15.72 22.64 -2.75
N SER A 479 15.17 21.76 -1.92
CA SER A 479 15.88 21.20 -0.78
C SER A 479 17.14 20.56 -1.33
N LEU A 480 18.28 21.17 -1.03
CA LEU A 480 19.59 20.77 -1.52
C LEU A 480 19.78 19.29 -1.20
N ASP A 481 19.57 18.44 -2.21
CA ASP A 481 19.38 17.04 -1.93
C ASP A 481 20.74 16.38 -1.75
N LEU A 482 21.07 16.10 -0.49
CA LEU A 482 22.36 15.54 -0.11
C LEU A 482 22.66 14.25 -0.88
N LEU A 483 21.62 13.48 -1.25
CA LEU A 483 21.82 12.28 -2.06
C LEU A 483 22.24 12.61 -3.49
N ASP A 484 21.68 13.65 -4.10
CA ASP A 484 22.05 14.06 -5.46
C ASP A 484 23.48 14.63 -5.49
N ILE A 485 23.86 15.40 -4.46
CA ILE A 485 25.23 15.90 -4.28
C ILE A 485 26.20 14.73 -4.13
N THR A 486 25.91 13.77 -3.25
CA THR A 486 26.77 12.59 -3.01
C THR A 486 26.83 11.67 -4.24
N LEU A 487 25.74 11.53 -4.98
CA LEU A 487 25.71 10.84 -6.27
C LEU A 487 26.54 11.55 -7.33
N ARG A 488 26.63 12.89 -7.30
CA ARG A 488 27.43 13.67 -8.25
C ARG A 488 28.92 13.65 -7.88
N SER A 489 29.25 13.88 -6.60
CA SER A 489 30.63 14.05 -6.12
C SER A 489 31.35 12.72 -5.86
N ALA A 490 30.64 11.67 -5.45
CA ALA A 490 31.23 10.44 -4.94
C ALA A 490 30.57 9.17 -5.50
N LYS A 491 30.35 9.12 -6.83
CA LYS A 491 29.67 8.02 -7.52
C LYS A 491 30.11 6.63 -7.05
N GLY A 492 31.41 6.35 -7.05
CA GLY A 492 31.95 5.03 -6.70
C GLY A 492 31.60 4.61 -5.26
N ILE A 493 31.72 5.54 -4.31
CA ILE A 493 31.41 5.29 -2.89
C ILE A 493 29.91 5.07 -2.70
N THR A 494 29.09 5.90 -3.33
CA THR A 494 27.64 5.79 -3.25
C THR A 494 27.14 4.47 -3.84
N TYR A 495 27.68 4.04 -5.00
CA TYR A 495 27.36 2.72 -5.56
C TYR A 495 27.82 1.58 -4.67
N ALA A 496 29.04 1.64 -4.11
CA ALA A 496 29.52 0.64 -3.16
C ALA A 496 28.61 0.55 -1.92
N ALA A 497 28.11 1.68 -1.41
CA ALA A 497 27.16 1.72 -0.31
C ALA A 497 25.79 1.13 -0.70
N ILE A 498 25.25 1.44 -1.88
CA ILE A 498 24.01 0.82 -2.38
C ILE A 498 24.17 -0.70 -2.48
N CYS A 499 25.27 -1.18 -3.08
CA CYS A 499 25.56 -2.60 -3.22
C CYS A 499 25.70 -3.28 -1.86
N LEU A 500 26.42 -2.67 -0.90
CA LEU A 500 26.55 -3.22 0.44
C LEU A 500 25.20 -3.29 1.16
N VAL A 501 24.38 -2.23 1.09
CA VAL A 501 23.04 -2.21 1.70
C VAL A 501 22.16 -3.30 1.08
N LEU A 502 22.16 -3.46 -0.25
CA LEU A 502 21.44 -4.54 -0.92
C LEU A 502 21.94 -5.93 -0.50
N PHE A 503 23.26 -6.12 -0.42
CA PHE A 503 23.85 -7.38 0.02
C PHE A 503 23.46 -7.72 1.46
N LEU A 504 23.56 -6.75 2.37
CA LEU A 504 23.14 -6.90 3.76
C LEU A 504 21.64 -7.17 3.86
N LEU A 505 20.84 -6.55 3.00
CA LEU A 505 19.40 -6.76 2.94
C LEU A 505 19.06 -8.19 2.49
N ILE A 506 19.68 -8.67 1.41
CA ILE A 506 19.51 -10.06 0.93
C ILE A 506 19.99 -11.04 2.01
N GLY A 507 21.15 -10.79 2.60
CA GLY A 507 21.68 -11.59 3.71
C GLY A 507 20.74 -11.60 4.92
N TYR A 508 20.13 -10.46 5.24
CA TYR A 508 19.12 -10.35 6.28
C TYR A 508 17.87 -11.19 5.97
N PHE A 509 17.39 -11.18 4.73
CA PHE A 509 16.27 -12.04 4.31
C PHE A 509 16.64 -13.52 4.39
N VAL A 510 17.80 -13.93 3.89
CA VAL A 510 18.28 -15.32 4.01
C VAL A 510 18.40 -15.72 5.49
N ALA A 511 18.93 -14.84 6.33
CA ALA A 511 19.00 -15.07 7.77
C ALA A 511 17.61 -15.15 8.42
N CYS A 512 16.64 -14.34 7.98
CA CYS A 512 15.25 -14.46 8.42
C CYS A 512 14.61 -15.78 7.99
N PHE A 513 15.01 -16.34 6.85
CA PHE A 513 14.49 -17.61 6.36
C PHE A 513 15.03 -18.78 7.18
N LEU A 514 16.35 -18.82 7.38
CA LEU A 514 17.03 -19.92 8.06
C LEU A 514 16.95 -19.81 9.60
N PHE A 515 16.99 -18.59 10.12
CA PHE A 515 17.08 -18.28 11.55
C PHE A 515 15.93 -17.38 12.00
N TYR A 516 14.74 -17.57 11.42
CA TYR A 516 13.54 -16.79 11.71
C TYR A 516 13.32 -16.57 13.21
N GLN A 517 13.52 -17.63 13.99
CA GLN A 517 13.30 -17.68 15.44
C GLN A 517 14.19 -16.72 16.24
N TYR A 518 15.33 -16.29 15.70
CA TYR A 518 16.29 -15.43 16.38
C TYR A 518 16.41 -14.05 15.74
N VAL A 519 16.41 -14.00 14.40
CA VAL A 519 16.66 -12.77 13.64
C VAL A 519 15.49 -11.80 13.74
N VAL A 520 14.25 -12.29 13.64
CA VAL A 520 13.07 -11.41 13.68
C VAL A 520 12.89 -10.77 15.06
N PRO A 521 12.95 -11.51 16.19
CA PRO A 521 12.89 -10.88 17.51
C PRO A 521 14.03 -9.92 17.79
N ALA A 522 15.26 -10.25 17.40
CA ALA A 522 16.41 -9.35 17.56
C ALA A 522 16.18 -8.04 16.80
N THR A 523 15.68 -8.12 15.57
CA THR A 523 15.41 -6.95 14.74
C THR A 523 14.27 -6.11 15.29
N ALA A 524 13.17 -6.76 15.70
CA ALA A 524 12.06 -6.08 16.39
C ALA A 524 12.55 -5.37 17.66
N GLY A 525 13.40 -6.04 18.45
CA GLY A 525 14.04 -5.46 19.63
C GLY A 525 14.88 -4.23 19.31
N VAL A 526 15.75 -4.30 18.29
CA VAL A 526 16.57 -3.16 17.84
C VAL A 526 15.69 -2.00 17.37
N LEU A 527 14.62 -2.27 16.61
CA LEU A 527 13.70 -1.23 16.15
C LEU A 527 12.95 -0.55 17.31
N ILE A 528 12.49 -1.33 18.29
CA ILE A 528 11.81 -0.82 19.49
C ILE A 528 12.77 0.03 20.32
N ILE A 529 13.97 -0.47 20.59
CA ILE A 529 15.00 0.25 21.36
C ILE A 529 15.35 1.56 20.64
N GLY A 530 15.57 1.52 19.31
CA GLY A 530 15.82 2.72 18.51
C GLY A 530 14.68 3.74 18.59
N GLY A 531 13.43 3.26 18.49
CA GLY A 531 12.23 4.09 18.64
C GLY A 531 12.15 4.78 20.01
N ILE A 532 12.44 4.05 21.09
CA ILE A 532 12.45 4.59 22.47
C ILE A 532 13.55 5.65 22.65
N PHE A 533 14.78 5.35 22.23
CA PHE A 533 15.90 6.31 22.31
C PHE A 533 15.58 7.60 21.57
N ASP A 534 14.98 7.47 20.39
CA ASP A 534 14.59 8.63 19.60
C ASP A 534 13.45 9.44 20.24
N LEU A 535 12.46 8.79 20.87
CA LEU A 535 11.40 9.46 21.62
C LEU A 535 11.98 10.23 22.81
N LEU A 536 12.85 9.60 23.59
CA LEU A 536 13.55 10.24 24.73
C LEU A 536 14.36 11.46 24.29
N ARG A 537 15.03 11.38 23.13
CA ARG A 537 15.75 12.52 22.55
C ARG A 537 14.81 13.66 22.16
N GLY A 538 13.62 13.33 21.64
CA GLY A 538 12.54 14.28 21.37
C GLY A 538 12.08 15.02 22.62
N VAL A 539 11.74 14.29 23.69
CA VAL A 539 11.31 14.84 24.98
C VAL A 539 12.38 15.75 25.60
N ARG A 540 13.64 15.31 25.62
CA ARG A 540 14.75 16.15 26.11
C ARG A 540 14.92 17.43 25.29
N GLY A 541 14.70 17.35 23.98
CA GLY A 541 14.74 18.49 23.08
C GLY A 541 13.68 19.55 23.42
N VAL A 542 12.42 19.12 23.61
CA VAL A 542 11.32 20.01 24.00
C VAL A 542 11.58 20.62 25.39
N HIS A 543 12.03 19.82 26.36
CA HIS A 543 12.36 20.31 27.70
C HIS A 543 13.45 21.39 27.69
N ARG A 544 14.47 21.23 26.84
CA ARG A 544 15.56 22.21 26.71
C ARG A 544 15.05 23.56 26.21
N ILE A 545 14.16 23.57 25.23
CA ILE A 545 13.58 24.81 24.68
C ILE A 545 12.69 25.50 25.71
N ARG A 546 11.87 24.72 26.43
CA ARG A 546 11.06 25.25 27.53
C ARG A 546 11.92 25.90 28.62
N SER A 547 13.01 25.24 29.03
CA SER A 547 13.94 25.78 30.02
C SER A 547 14.59 27.09 29.55
N GLN A 548 15.01 27.17 28.29
CA GLN A 548 15.56 28.41 27.71
C GLN A 548 14.52 29.54 27.65
N ARG A 549 13.25 29.23 27.39
CA ARG A 549 12.16 30.22 27.40
C ARG A 549 11.92 30.78 28.80
N LEU A 550 11.88 29.91 29.82
CA LEU A 550 11.69 30.33 31.21
C LEU A 550 12.85 31.19 31.71
N GLN A 551 14.10 30.85 31.37
CA GLN A 551 15.27 31.68 31.69
C GLN A 551 15.19 33.08 31.08
N LYS A 552 14.67 33.20 29.84
CA LYS A 552 14.45 34.50 29.21
C LYS A 552 13.36 35.33 29.89
N GLN A 553 12.36 34.68 30.49
CA GLN A 553 11.29 35.37 31.22
C GLN A 553 11.73 35.84 32.61
N THR A 554 12.66 35.15 33.27
CA THR A 554 13.18 35.55 34.60
C THR A 554 14.21 36.68 34.55
N HIS A 555 14.76 36.99 33.38
CA HIS A 555 15.74 38.06 33.18
C HIS A 555 15.13 39.39 32.70
N ILE A 556 13.82 39.40 32.44
CA ILE A 556 13.01 40.59 32.14
C ILE A 556 12.29 40.96 33.42
#